data_AF-A0AAJ6ERQ9-F1
#
_entry.id   AF-A0AAJ6ERQ9-F1
#
_cell.length_a   1.000
_cell.length_b   1.000
_cell.length_c   1.000
_cell.angle_alpha   90.00
_cell.angle_beta   90.00
_cell.angle_gamma   90.00
#
_symmetry.space_group_name_H-M   'P 1'
#
loop_
_entity.id
_entity.type
_entity.pdbx_description
1 polymer ?
#
loop_
_entity_poly.entity_id
_entity_poly.type
_entity_poly.pdbx_seq_one_letter_code
_entity_poly.pdbx_strand_id
1 'polypeptide(L)'
;MLQALGSDTKTDQTSVRVLNPNGAHAIAVGIDAPLDVEIAGHVGYYCGGMNKWASIVIDGNAGQGVGENMMSGLIHVKGDASQCAGATAHGGLLLIEGNASARCGISMKGVDIVVKGGIGHLSGFMGQAGRLVAFGDAGEALGDSIYEARIYVRGKVESLGADCIEKELTDEHRAELFALLKQADEAHKVDVSDFRRYGSARKLYNFHIDNAGAY
;
A
#
# COMPACT_ATOMS: atom_id res chain seq x y z
N MET A 1 -14.56 -14.63 -14.77
CA MET A 1 -14.46 -14.23 -13.35
C MET A 1 -13.59 -15.28 -12.67
N LEU A 2 -12.31 -15.01 -12.38
CA LEU A 2 -11.50 -15.90 -11.54
C LEU A 2 -11.94 -15.67 -10.08
N GLN A 3 -13.02 -16.32 -9.67
CA GLN A 3 -13.35 -16.47 -8.27
C GLN A 3 -12.79 -17.81 -7.81
N ALA A 4 -11.85 -17.76 -6.87
CA ALA A 4 -11.27 -18.88 -6.13
C ALA A 4 -10.70 -20.05 -6.97
N LEU A 5 -9.42 -19.97 -7.33
CA LEU A 5 -8.64 -21.18 -7.59
C LEU A 5 -8.35 -21.83 -6.23
N GLY A 6 -9.17 -22.82 -5.86
CA GLY A 6 -8.97 -23.63 -4.66
C GLY A 6 -7.77 -24.59 -4.82
N SER A 7 -7.31 -25.14 -3.70
CA SER A 7 -6.16 -26.07 -3.58
C SER A 7 -6.27 -27.36 -4.42
N ASP A 8 -7.43 -27.63 -5.02
CA ASP A 8 -7.68 -28.82 -5.87
C ASP A 8 -7.53 -28.54 -7.37
N THR A 9 -7.22 -27.30 -7.78
CA THR A 9 -6.95 -26.98 -9.18
C THR A 9 -5.49 -27.32 -9.51
N LYS A 10 -5.23 -28.59 -9.87
CA LYS A 10 -3.98 -28.97 -10.55
C LYS A 10 -4.00 -28.43 -11.97
N THR A 11 -3.73 -27.14 -12.11
CA THR A 11 -3.31 -26.56 -13.38
C THR A 11 -1.81 -26.37 -13.31
N ASP A 12 -1.05 -26.99 -14.23
CA ASP A 12 0.39 -26.72 -14.44
C ASP A 12 0.65 -25.26 -14.90
N GLN A 13 -0.41 -24.45 -14.98
CA GLN A 13 -0.36 -23.04 -15.32
C GLN A 13 0.04 -22.22 -14.10
N THR A 14 1.27 -21.72 -14.13
CA THR A 14 1.76 -20.71 -13.19
C THR A 14 1.41 -19.28 -13.62
N SER A 15 0.86 -19.09 -14.83
CA SER A 15 0.51 -17.77 -15.36
C SER A 15 -0.92 -17.71 -15.89
N VAL A 16 -1.62 -16.62 -15.55
CA VAL A 16 -3.01 -16.35 -15.93
C VAL A 16 -3.10 -14.94 -16.50
N ARG A 17 -3.84 -14.78 -17.60
CA ARG A 17 -4.12 -13.46 -18.18
C ARG A 17 -5.62 -13.17 -18.22
N VAL A 18 -6.02 -12.04 -17.66
CA VAL A 18 -7.40 -11.53 -17.67
C VAL A 18 -7.51 -10.44 -18.73
N LEU A 19 -8.33 -10.69 -19.75
CA LEU A 19 -8.56 -9.74 -20.84
C LEU A 19 -9.91 -9.03 -20.66
N ASN A 20 -9.97 -7.77 -21.07
CA ASN A 20 -11.19 -6.96 -21.06
C ASN A 20 -11.91 -6.95 -19.69
N PRO A 21 -11.22 -6.60 -18.59
CA PRO A 21 -11.80 -6.62 -17.25
C PRO A 21 -12.99 -5.67 -17.10
N ASN A 22 -13.09 -4.63 -17.94
CA ASN A 22 -14.22 -3.68 -18.00
C ASN A 22 -14.61 -3.11 -16.62
N GLY A 23 -13.63 -2.84 -15.75
CA GLY A 23 -13.86 -2.33 -14.40
C GLY A 23 -14.52 -3.33 -13.44
N ALA A 24 -14.52 -4.62 -13.76
CA ALA A 24 -15.09 -5.65 -12.89
C ALA A 24 -14.42 -5.68 -11.51
N HIS A 25 -15.24 -5.94 -10.49
CA HIS A 25 -14.82 -5.98 -9.10
C HIS A 25 -14.25 -7.36 -8.73
N ALA A 26 -13.47 -7.41 -7.65
CA ALA A 26 -12.96 -8.61 -7.00
C ALA A 26 -12.20 -9.58 -7.93
N ILE A 27 -11.50 -9.04 -8.94
CA ILE A 27 -10.59 -9.84 -9.77
C ILE A 27 -9.37 -10.23 -8.92
N ALA A 28 -8.92 -11.47 -9.07
CA ALA A 28 -7.71 -11.99 -8.40
C ALA A 28 -7.75 -11.91 -6.85
N VAL A 29 -8.96 -11.95 -6.26
CA VAL A 29 -9.15 -11.96 -4.81
C VAL A 29 -8.93 -13.35 -4.22
N GLY A 30 -8.24 -13.43 -3.08
CA GLY A 30 -8.08 -14.64 -2.30
C GLY A 30 -7.17 -15.69 -2.93
N ILE A 31 -6.22 -15.28 -3.77
CA ILE A 31 -5.28 -16.21 -4.38
C ILE A 31 -4.30 -16.74 -3.32
N ASP A 32 -4.42 -18.04 -3.00
CA ASP A 32 -3.51 -18.80 -2.14
C ASP A 32 -2.67 -19.79 -2.99
N ALA A 33 -2.06 -19.28 -4.06
CA ALA A 33 -1.16 -20.03 -4.94
C ALA A 33 -0.12 -19.11 -5.59
N PRO A 34 1.11 -19.60 -5.88
CA PRO A 34 2.16 -18.82 -6.53
C PRO A 34 1.87 -18.69 -8.03
N LEU A 35 1.03 -17.71 -8.38
CA LEU A 35 0.60 -17.43 -9.74
C LEU A 35 1.08 -16.05 -10.22
N ASP A 36 1.44 -15.95 -11.48
CA ASP A 36 1.65 -14.70 -12.20
C ASP A 36 0.35 -14.32 -12.92
N VAL A 37 -0.31 -13.25 -12.46
CA VAL A 37 -1.58 -12.77 -12.99
C VAL A 37 -1.38 -11.45 -13.70
N GLU A 38 -1.64 -11.40 -15.00
CA GLU A 38 -1.68 -10.15 -15.78
C GLU A 38 -3.13 -9.76 -16.07
N ILE A 39 -3.51 -8.54 -15.72
CA ILE A 39 -4.85 -7.99 -15.98
C ILE A 39 -4.72 -6.85 -16.99
N ALA A 40 -5.19 -7.08 -18.22
CA ALA A 40 -5.09 -6.13 -19.33
C ALA A 40 -6.26 -5.13 -19.29
N GLY A 41 -6.14 -4.10 -18.45
CA GLY A 41 -7.08 -2.98 -18.37
C GLY A 41 -7.50 -2.61 -16.94
N HIS A 42 -8.47 -1.70 -16.86
CA HIS A 42 -8.99 -1.19 -15.58
C HIS A 42 -9.74 -2.24 -14.76
N VAL A 43 -9.52 -2.20 -13.45
CA VAL A 43 -10.19 -3.06 -12.47
C VAL A 43 -11.01 -2.24 -11.50
N GLY A 44 -12.09 -2.83 -11.01
CA GLY A 44 -12.96 -2.21 -10.02
C GLY A 44 -12.50 -2.50 -8.59
N TYR A 45 -13.46 -2.59 -7.66
CA TYR A 45 -13.17 -2.65 -6.23
C TYR A 45 -12.51 -3.97 -5.81
N TYR A 46 -11.65 -3.90 -4.80
CA TYR A 46 -11.03 -5.02 -4.11
C TYR A 46 -10.14 -5.93 -4.96
N CYS A 47 -9.69 -5.49 -6.13
CA CYS A 47 -8.80 -6.30 -6.97
C CYS A 47 -7.55 -6.72 -6.19
N GLY A 48 -7.18 -8.00 -6.26
CA GLY A 48 -6.02 -8.55 -5.56
C GLY A 48 -6.15 -8.62 -4.04
N GLY A 49 -7.32 -8.32 -3.46
CA GLY A 49 -7.54 -8.42 -2.02
C GLY A 49 -7.30 -9.85 -1.50
N MET A 50 -6.81 -9.98 -0.27
CA MET A 50 -6.47 -11.28 0.34
C MET A 50 -5.47 -12.13 -0.46
N ASN A 51 -4.69 -11.52 -1.37
CA ASN A 51 -3.60 -12.22 -2.06
C ASN A 51 -2.56 -12.72 -1.06
N LYS A 52 -2.13 -13.97 -1.21
CA LYS A 52 -1.13 -14.58 -0.34
C LYS A 52 0.17 -14.92 -1.06
N TRP A 53 0.14 -15.35 -2.32
CA TRP A 53 1.38 -15.77 -3.00
C TRP A 53 1.52 -15.25 -4.42
N ALA A 54 0.47 -14.68 -5.02
CA ALA A 54 0.52 -14.29 -6.42
C ALA A 54 1.31 -13.01 -6.64
N SER A 55 1.84 -12.89 -7.85
CA SER A 55 2.29 -11.65 -8.45
C SER A 55 1.19 -11.17 -9.40
N ILE A 56 0.56 -10.03 -9.10
CA ILE A 56 -0.57 -9.51 -9.86
C ILE A 56 -0.17 -8.18 -10.49
N VAL A 57 -0.20 -8.10 -11.82
CA VAL A 57 0.06 -6.86 -12.57
C VAL A 57 -1.25 -6.37 -13.19
N ILE A 58 -1.62 -5.13 -12.91
CA ILE A 58 -2.80 -4.46 -13.45
C ILE A 58 -2.33 -3.38 -14.44
N ASP A 59 -2.61 -3.60 -15.72
CA ASP A 59 -2.32 -2.67 -16.81
C ASP A 59 -3.43 -1.61 -16.91
N GLY A 60 -3.55 -0.80 -15.86
CA GLY A 60 -4.53 0.27 -15.77
C GLY A 60 -4.78 0.73 -14.33
N ASN A 61 -5.82 1.54 -14.17
CA ASN A 61 -6.30 2.01 -12.86
C ASN A 61 -7.02 0.92 -12.05
N ALA A 62 -6.98 1.05 -10.73
CA ALA A 62 -7.66 0.18 -9.77
C ALA A 62 -8.67 0.94 -8.90
N GLY A 63 -9.84 0.33 -8.69
CA GLY A 63 -10.88 0.84 -7.82
C GLY A 63 -10.54 0.79 -6.33
N GLN A 64 -11.54 1.09 -5.50
CA GLN A 64 -11.38 1.13 -4.03
C GLN A 64 -10.89 -0.21 -3.47
N GLY A 65 -9.96 -0.17 -2.51
CA GLY A 65 -9.54 -1.35 -1.76
C GLY A 65 -8.64 -2.32 -2.52
N VAL A 66 -7.92 -1.88 -3.56
CA VAL A 66 -6.92 -2.72 -4.24
C VAL A 66 -5.91 -3.27 -3.23
N GLY A 67 -5.67 -4.58 -3.25
CA GLY A 67 -4.78 -5.25 -2.30
C GLY A 67 -5.25 -5.23 -0.85
N GLU A 68 -6.53 -4.96 -0.58
CA GLU A 68 -7.07 -4.99 0.77
C GLU A 68 -6.82 -6.35 1.43
N ASN A 69 -6.31 -6.31 2.66
CA ASN A 69 -6.00 -7.50 3.45
C ASN A 69 -5.06 -8.48 2.71
N MET A 70 -4.17 -8.02 1.81
CA MET A 70 -3.16 -8.90 1.23
C MET A 70 -2.18 -9.39 2.32
N MET A 71 -1.80 -10.66 2.25
CA MET A 71 -0.94 -11.35 3.22
C MET A 71 0.52 -11.31 2.81
N SER A 72 0.78 -11.50 1.51
CA SER A 72 2.11 -11.46 0.89
C SER A 72 1.97 -11.41 -0.64
N GLY A 73 3.07 -11.55 -1.37
CA GLY A 73 3.11 -11.46 -2.83
C GLY A 73 3.29 -10.02 -3.32
N LEU A 74 2.99 -9.80 -4.60
CA LEU A 74 3.14 -8.52 -5.28
C LEU A 74 1.81 -8.13 -5.92
N ILE A 75 1.43 -6.87 -5.79
CA ILE A 75 0.41 -6.24 -6.63
C ILE A 75 1.03 -4.98 -7.23
N HIS A 76 1.08 -4.90 -8.56
CA HIS A 76 1.61 -3.77 -9.30
C HIS A 76 0.51 -3.14 -10.15
N VAL A 77 0.08 -1.93 -9.78
CA VAL A 77 -0.88 -1.10 -10.51
C VAL A 77 -0.10 -0.11 -11.37
N LYS A 78 -0.22 -0.21 -12.70
CA LYS A 78 0.44 0.73 -13.63
C LYS A 78 -0.28 2.08 -13.77
N GLY A 79 -1.51 2.18 -13.30
CA GLY A 79 -2.28 3.42 -13.26
C GLY A 79 -2.42 3.99 -11.85
N ASP A 80 -3.53 4.71 -11.63
CA ASP A 80 -3.95 5.24 -10.34
C ASP A 80 -4.70 4.19 -9.51
N ALA A 81 -4.65 4.34 -8.19
CA ALA A 81 -5.47 3.59 -7.24
C ALA A 81 -6.46 4.53 -6.53
N SER A 82 -7.70 4.08 -6.40
CA SER A 82 -8.72 4.82 -5.64
C SER A 82 -8.49 4.72 -4.12
N GLN A 83 -9.52 5.04 -3.34
CA GLN A 83 -9.48 5.04 -1.87
C GLN A 83 -9.06 3.69 -1.30
N CYS A 84 -8.44 3.70 -0.12
CA CYS A 84 -8.19 2.50 0.68
C CYS A 84 -7.25 1.46 0.04
N ALA A 85 -6.36 1.86 -0.87
CA ALA A 85 -5.34 0.97 -1.41
C ALA A 85 -4.50 0.33 -0.27
N GLY A 86 -4.34 -0.98 -0.28
CA GLY A 86 -3.60 -1.73 0.75
C GLY A 86 -4.22 -1.69 2.15
N ALA A 87 -5.52 -1.35 2.27
CA ALA A 87 -6.19 -1.30 3.57
C ALA A 87 -6.05 -2.63 4.33
N THR A 88 -5.70 -2.56 5.62
CA THR A 88 -5.56 -3.72 6.52
C THR A 88 -4.53 -4.78 6.11
N ALA A 89 -3.76 -4.56 5.05
CA ALA A 89 -2.84 -5.56 4.51
C ALA A 89 -1.69 -5.87 5.48
N HIS A 90 -1.35 -7.16 5.56
CA HIS A 90 -0.44 -7.74 6.54
C HIS A 90 0.99 -7.88 6.02
N GLY A 91 1.21 -7.94 4.71
CA GLY A 91 2.53 -8.14 4.13
C GLY A 91 2.52 -8.12 2.60
N GLY A 92 3.71 -8.26 2.01
CA GLY A 92 3.93 -8.17 0.57
C GLY A 92 4.15 -6.73 0.10
N LEU A 93 4.21 -6.54 -1.23
CA LEU A 93 4.44 -5.25 -1.87
C LEU A 93 3.22 -4.85 -2.71
N LEU A 94 2.69 -3.65 -2.46
CA LEU A 94 1.75 -2.96 -3.34
C LEU A 94 2.46 -1.78 -4.00
N LEU A 95 2.73 -1.89 -5.31
CA LEU A 95 3.36 -0.85 -6.11
C LEU A 95 2.30 -0.15 -6.99
N ILE A 96 2.25 1.17 -6.93
CA ILE A 96 1.32 2.00 -7.70
C ILE A 96 2.14 3.05 -8.46
N GLU A 97 2.06 3.06 -9.80
CA GLU A 97 2.78 4.02 -10.64
C GLU A 97 2.11 5.40 -10.69
N GLY A 98 0.79 5.46 -10.56
CA GLY A 98 0.04 6.70 -10.45
C GLY A 98 -0.07 7.20 -9.01
N ASN A 99 -1.19 7.86 -8.73
CA ASN A 99 -1.57 8.36 -7.42
C ASN A 99 -2.41 7.32 -6.66
N ALA A 100 -2.37 7.39 -5.33
CA ALA A 100 -3.34 6.73 -4.48
C ALA A 100 -4.23 7.78 -3.82
N SER A 101 -5.54 7.56 -3.80
CA SER A 101 -6.44 8.53 -3.18
C SER A 101 -6.42 8.44 -1.64
N ALA A 102 -7.46 8.91 -0.97
CA ALA A 102 -7.50 8.95 0.48
C ALA A 102 -7.42 7.57 1.14
N ARG A 103 -6.96 7.56 2.39
CA ARG A 103 -6.85 6.36 3.22
C ARG A 103 -5.96 5.26 2.62
N CYS A 104 -4.99 5.62 1.79
CA CYS A 104 -3.97 4.68 1.33
C CYS A 104 -3.23 4.09 2.55
N GLY A 105 -3.19 2.75 2.66
CA GLY A 105 -2.59 2.06 3.79
C GLY A 105 -3.35 2.19 5.12
N ILE A 106 -4.65 2.53 5.10
CA ILE A 106 -5.45 2.59 6.34
C ILE A 106 -5.41 1.25 7.08
N SER A 107 -5.12 1.30 8.37
CA SER A 107 -5.00 0.15 9.26
C SER A 107 -4.01 -0.92 8.77
N MET A 108 -3.00 -0.56 7.98
CA MET A 108 -1.96 -1.48 7.50
C MET A 108 -1.24 -2.20 8.65
N LYS A 109 -0.89 -3.47 8.47
CA LYS A 109 -0.37 -4.37 9.53
C LYS A 109 0.95 -5.05 9.16
N GLY A 110 1.67 -4.53 8.16
CA GLY A 110 2.97 -5.04 7.77
C GLY A 110 3.25 -5.00 6.27
N VAL A 111 2.28 -4.60 5.44
CA VAL A 111 2.50 -4.42 3.99
C VAL A 111 3.49 -3.29 3.70
N ASP A 112 4.22 -3.42 2.61
CA ASP A 112 4.98 -2.33 2.01
C ASP A 112 4.18 -1.77 0.83
N ILE A 113 3.89 -0.46 0.85
CA ILE A 113 3.15 0.24 -0.20
C ILE A 113 4.07 1.31 -0.78
N VAL A 114 4.26 1.30 -2.09
CA VAL A 114 5.03 2.32 -2.82
C VAL A 114 4.14 2.98 -3.86
N VAL A 115 3.99 4.30 -3.77
CA VAL A 115 3.21 5.14 -4.68
C VAL A 115 4.16 6.13 -5.37
N LYS A 116 4.31 6.02 -6.68
CA LYS A 116 5.17 6.94 -7.46
C LYS A 116 4.53 8.32 -7.66
N GLY A 117 3.21 8.44 -7.51
CA GLY A 117 2.49 9.71 -7.39
C GLY A 117 2.33 10.17 -5.94
N GLY A 118 1.29 10.97 -5.70
CA GLY A 118 0.88 11.44 -4.38
C GLY A 118 -0.11 10.50 -3.68
N ILE A 119 -0.30 10.74 -2.38
CA ILE A 119 -1.27 10.03 -1.53
C ILE A 119 -2.31 11.02 -0.96
N GLY A 120 -3.58 10.61 -0.91
CA GLY A 120 -4.67 11.46 -0.43
C GLY A 120 -4.70 11.64 1.10
N HIS A 121 -5.71 12.37 1.57
CA HIS A 121 -5.95 12.60 3.00
C HIS A 121 -6.12 11.29 3.78
N LEU A 122 -5.83 11.32 5.09
CA LEU A 122 -5.94 10.16 6.00
C LEU A 122 -5.12 8.93 5.58
N SER A 123 -4.11 9.09 4.72
CA SER A 123 -3.22 7.98 4.36
C SER A 123 -2.41 7.53 5.58
N GLY A 124 -2.27 6.22 5.77
CA GLY A 124 -1.66 5.63 6.96
C GLY A 124 -2.47 5.77 8.26
N PHE A 125 -3.74 6.17 8.20
CA PHE A 125 -4.61 6.24 9.38
C PHE A 125 -4.66 4.88 10.10
N MET A 126 -4.41 4.85 11.40
CA MET A 126 -4.30 3.65 12.23
C MET A 126 -3.25 2.63 11.75
N GLY A 127 -2.23 3.06 11.01
CA GLY A 127 -1.17 2.18 10.50
C GLY A 127 -0.41 1.49 11.64
N GLN A 128 -0.54 0.17 11.73
CA GLN A 128 0.03 -0.63 12.82
C GLN A 128 1.48 -1.02 12.56
N ALA A 129 1.79 -1.45 11.34
CA ALA A 129 3.14 -1.83 10.92
C ALA A 129 3.27 -1.78 9.38
N GLY A 130 4.51 -1.85 8.88
CA GLY A 130 4.84 -1.81 7.44
C GLY A 130 5.38 -0.44 6.99
N ARG A 131 5.58 -0.27 5.68
CA ARG A 131 6.03 1.01 5.09
C ARG A 131 5.06 1.56 4.07
N LEU A 132 4.84 2.87 4.10
CA LEU A 132 4.13 3.61 3.05
C LEU A 132 5.08 4.65 2.46
N VAL A 133 5.39 4.54 1.18
CA VAL A 133 6.28 5.45 0.45
C VAL A 133 5.47 6.23 -0.58
N ALA A 134 5.56 7.56 -0.56
CA ALA A 134 4.98 8.44 -1.55
C ALA A 134 6.05 9.35 -2.16
N PHE A 135 6.17 9.31 -3.49
CA PHE A 135 7.11 10.14 -4.23
C PHE A 135 6.57 11.56 -4.46
N GLY A 136 5.24 11.70 -4.54
CA GLY A 136 4.53 12.97 -4.61
C GLY A 136 4.13 13.50 -3.23
N ASP A 137 3.14 14.39 -3.24
CA ASP A 137 2.61 15.05 -2.04
C ASP A 137 1.69 14.10 -1.23
N ALA A 138 1.56 14.38 0.06
CA ALA A 138 0.61 13.75 0.96
C ALA A 138 -0.45 14.76 1.43
N GLY A 139 -1.71 14.35 1.37
CA GLY A 139 -2.84 15.16 1.83
C GLY A 139 -2.94 15.32 3.35
N GLU A 140 -4.07 15.87 3.79
CA GLU A 140 -4.33 16.18 5.20
C GLU A 140 -4.34 14.94 6.12
N ALA A 141 -4.01 15.15 7.39
CA ALA A 141 -4.07 14.14 8.46
C ALA A 141 -3.26 12.86 8.15
N LEU A 142 -2.04 13.02 7.61
CA LEU A 142 -1.13 11.91 7.34
C LEU A 142 -0.78 11.16 8.62
N GLY A 143 -0.93 9.84 8.60
CA GLY A 143 -0.56 8.95 9.70
C GLY A 143 -1.39 9.18 10.96
N ASP A 144 -2.63 9.65 10.84
CA ASP A 144 -3.48 9.82 12.02
C ASP A 144 -3.55 8.52 12.84
N SER A 145 -3.41 8.62 14.16
CA SER A 145 -3.46 7.49 15.08
C SER A 145 -2.50 6.33 14.71
N ILE A 146 -1.36 6.65 14.11
CA ILE A 146 -0.34 5.68 13.68
C ILE A 146 0.37 5.04 14.87
N TYR A 147 0.74 3.76 14.70
CA TYR A 147 1.56 2.99 15.65
C TYR A 147 2.98 2.78 15.10
N GLU A 148 3.37 1.55 14.73
CA GLU A 148 4.75 1.23 14.31
C GLU A 148 4.96 1.33 12.79
N ALA A 149 3.94 1.69 12.00
CA ALA A 149 4.11 1.92 10.57
C ALA A 149 5.07 3.11 10.31
N ARG A 150 5.86 3.01 9.25
CA ARG A 150 6.83 4.03 8.83
C ARG A 150 6.38 4.64 7.52
N ILE A 151 6.17 5.95 7.50
CA ILE A 151 5.75 6.66 6.28
C ILE A 151 6.91 7.50 5.75
N TYR A 152 7.15 7.42 4.44
CA TYR A 152 8.17 8.17 3.73
C TYR A 152 7.51 9.04 2.67
N VAL A 153 7.71 10.35 2.71
CA VAL A 153 7.15 11.28 1.72
C VAL A 153 8.26 12.16 1.17
N ARG A 154 8.42 12.17 -0.16
CA ARG A 154 9.36 13.05 -0.86
C ARG A 154 8.76 14.43 -1.15
N GLY A 155 7.47 14.46 -1.48
CA GLY A 155 6.74 15.70 -1.71
C GLY A 155 6.41 16.46 -0.42
N LYS A 156 5.48 17.39 -0.54
CA LYS A 156 4.96 18.16 0.60
C LYS A 156 3.94 17.31 1.37
N VAL A 157 3.90 17.53 2.69
CA VAL A 157 2.85 16.98 3.56
C VAL A 157 2.00 18.14 4.02
N GLU A 158 0.71 18.09 3.71
CA GLU A 158 -0.23 19.16 4.04
C GLU A 158 -0.42 19.31 5.54
N SER A 159 -0.78 18.22 6.23
CA SER A 159 -0.87 18.19 7.70
C SER A 159 -0.70 16.78 8.24
N LEU A 160 -0.26 16.69 9.49
CA LEU A 160 -0.13 15.42 10.22
C LEU A 160 -1.39 15.15 11.03
N GLY A 161 -1.75 13.87 11.14
CA GLY A 161 -2.84 13.43 12.00
C GLY A 161 -2.44 13.29 13.46
N ALA A 162 -3.39 12.89 14.30
CA ALA A 162 -3.15 12.66 15.72
C ALA A 162 -2.01 11.66 15.95
N ASP A 163 -1.13 11.95 16.91
CA ASP A 163 0.04 11.13 17.28
C ASP A 163 1.03 10.83 16.15
N CYS A 164 0.97 11.53 15.01
CA CYS A 164 1.96 11.46 13.95
C CYS A 164 2.94 12.62 14.05
N ILE A 165 4.25 12.32 13.99
CA ILE A 165 5.29 13.35 13.91
C ILE A 165 6.29 13.00 12.83
N GLU A 166 6.98 14.01 12.33
CA GLU A 166 8.23 13.78 11.59
C GLU A 166 9.27 13.16 12.54
N LYS A 167 10.05 12.24 11.98
CA LYS A 167 11.06 11.47 12.68
C LYS A 167 12.37 11.52 11.92
N GLU A 168 13.48 11.36 12.64
CA GLU A 168 14.81 11.30 12.03
C GLU A 168 14.92 10.12 11.04
N LEU A 169 15.49 10.38 9.86
CA LEU A 169 15.83 9.38 8.85
C LEU A 169 17.24 8.82 9.12
N THR A 170 17.32 7.82 9.99
CA THR A 170 18.56 7.10 10.35
C THR A 170 19.02 6.15 9.22
N ASP A 171 20.21 5.58 9.34
CA ASP A 171 20.79 4.66 8.34
C ASP A 171 19.95 3.39 8.12
N GLU A 172 19.31 2.85 9.17
CA GLU A 172 18.36 1.74 9.06
C GLU A 172 17.21 2.11 8.10
N HIS A 173 16.66 3.31 8.28
CA HIS A 173 15.55 3.81 7.46
C HIS A 173 16.00 4.12 6.02
N ARG A 174 17.24 4.59 5.83
CA ARG A 174 17.81 4.81 4.50
C ARG A 174 17.98 3.48 3.75
N ALA A 175 18.48 2.46 4.43
CA ALA A 175 18.68 1.14 3.85
C ALA A 175 17.34 0.48 3.49
N GLU A 176 16.33 0.57 4.35
CA GLU A 176 15.00 0.00 4.06
C GLU A 176 14.32 0.75 2.90
N LEU A 177 14.38 2.09 2.89
CA LEU A 177 13.81 2.90 1.82
C LEU A 177 14.51 2.60 0.49
N PHE A 178 15.84 2.49 0.47
CA PHE A 178 16.59 2.10 -0.71
C PHE A 178 16.14 0.74 -1.27
N ALA A 179 15.88 -0.24 -0.40
CA ALA A 179 15.38 -1.56 -0.82
C ALA A 179 13.98 -1.49 -1.46
N LEU A 180 13.09 -0.62 -0.95
CA LEU A 180 11.77 -0.39 -1.54
C LEU A 180 11.88 0.32 -2.90
N LEU A 181 12.73 1.35 -3.00
CA LEU A 181 13.02 2.04 -4.25
C LEU A 181 13.58 1.07 -5.29
N LYS A 182 14.44 0.13 -4.89
CA LYS A 182 14.94 -0.92 -5.79
C LYS A 182 13.83 -1.80 -6.33
N GLN A 183 12.88 -2.22 -5.49
CA GLN A 183 11.73 -3.02 -5.93
C GLN A 183 10.78 -2.24 -6.85
N ALA A 184 10.73 -0.91 -6.72
CA ALA A 184 9.96 -0.03 -7.58
C ALA A 184 10.67 0.40 -8.88
N ASP A 185 11.89 -0.11 -9.14
CA ASP A 185 12.80 0.36 -10.20
C ASP A 185 13.11 1.86 -10.12
N GLU A 186 13.25 2.40 -8.91
CA GLU A 186 13.57 3.81 -8.65
C GLU A 186 14.90 3.99 -7.91
N ALA A 187 15.56 2.90 -7.53
CA ALA A 187 16.91 2.97 -6.95
C ALA A 187 17.87 3.68 -7.92
N HIS A 188 18.68 4.59 -7.37
CA HIS A 188 19.63 5.44 -8.12
C HIS A 188 19.01 6.48 -9.05
N LYS A 189 17.68 6.49 -9.25
CA LYS A 189 16.95 7.57 -9.94
C LYS A 189 16.56 8.68 -8.96
N VAL A 190 16.33 8.31 -7.70
CA VAL A 190 15.97 9.21 -6.60
C VAL A 190 16.88 8.95 -5.40
N ASP A 191 17.29 10.01 -4.72
CA ASP A 191 18.06 9.92 -3.47
C ASP A 191 17.11 9.68 -2.29
N VAL A 192 17.43 8.70 -1.44
CA VAL A 192 16.65 8.41 -0.22
C VAL A 192 16.64 9.59 0.75
N SER A 193 17.64 10.47 0.70
CA SER A 193 17.70 11.68 1.51
C SER A 193 16.69 12.76 1.09
N ASP A 194 16.08 12.64 -0.09
CA ASP A 194 14.97 13.51 -0.52
C ASP A 194 13.67 13.23 0.24
N PHE A 195 13.58 12.10 0.96
CA PHE A 195 12.38 11.71 1.68
C PHE A 195 12.43 12.16 3.14
N ARG A 196 11.29 12.66 3.62
CA ARG A 196 11.02 12.87 5.04
C ARG A 196 10.32 11.64 5.62
N ARG A 197 10.63 11.30 6.87
CA ARG A 197 10.06 10.15 7.55
C ARG A 197 9.05 10.59 8.62
N TYR A 198 7.93 9.89 8.70
CA TYR A 198 6.89 10.11 9.70
C TYR A 198 6.55 8.82 10.42
N GLY A 199 6.11 8.94 11.67
CA GLY A 199 5.72 7.81 12.51
C GLY A 199 5.18 8.27 13.86
N SER A 200 4.79 7.31 14.69
CA SER A 200 4.08 7.60 15.94
C SER A 200 4.90 8.40 16.95
N ALA A 201 4.34 9.45 17.53
CA ALA A 201 4.88 10.10 18.73
C ALA A 201 4.78 9.22 19.99
N ARG A 202 4.12 8.06 19.90
CA ARG A 202 3.93 7.06 20.95
C ARG A 202 3.15 7.60 22.15
N LYS A 203 2.23 8.54 21.93
CA LYS A 203 1.38 9.12 23.00
C LYS A 203 0.04 8.39 23.13
N LEU A 204 -0.44 7.73 22.08
CA LEU A 204 -1.73 7.04 22.07
C LEU A 204 -1.62 5.50 22.18
N TYR A 205 -0.47 4.98 22.59
CA TYR A 205 -0.24 3.53 22.74
C TYR A 205 -1.03 2.92 23.91
N ASN A 206 -1.29 3.71 24.94
CA ASN A 206 -2.06 3.31 26.10
C ASN A 206 -3.18 4.34 26.31
N PHE A 207 -4.35 3.89 26.77
CA PHE A 207 -5.43 4.80 27.14
C PHE A 207 -4.99 5.66 28.33
N HIS A 208 -4.99 6.98 28.14
CA HIS A 208 -4.80 7.96 29.20
C HIS A 208 -6.00 8.90 29.23
N ILE A 209 -6.66 9.00 30.40
CA ILE A 209 -7.89 9.80 30.57
C ILE A 209 -7.69 11.28 30.21
N ASP A 210 -6.47 11.79 30.38
CA ASP A 210 -6.07 13.17 30.06
C ASP A 210 -5.98 13.42 28.54
N ASN A 211 -5.89 12.36 27.73
CA ASN A 211 -5.84 12.42 26.28
C ASN A 211 -7.22 12.15 25.63
N ALA A 212 -8.31 12.11 26.41
CA ALA A 212 -9.65 11.74 25.91
C ALA A 212 -10.16 12.58 24.72
N GLY A 213 -9.69 13.83 24.57
CA GLY A 213 -10.03 14.70 23.43
C GLY A 213 -9.10 14.58 22.22
N ALA A 214 -8.09 13.71 22.27
CA ALA A 214 -7.11 13.46 21.21
C ALA A 214 -7.24 12.05 20.58
N TYR A 215 -8.23 11.27 21.02
CA TYR A 215 -8.68 10.01 20.40
C TYR A 215 -9.85 10.25 19.44
#